data_AF-A0A813I6K6-F1
#
_entry.id   AF-A0A813I6K6-F1
#
_cell.length_a   1.000
_cell.length_b   1.000
_cell.length_c   1.000
_cell.angle_alpha   90.00
_cell.angle_beta   90.00
_cell.angle_gamma   90.00
#
_symmetry.space_group_name_H-M   'P 1'
#
loop_
_entity.id
_entity.type
_entity.pdbx_description
1 polymer ?
#
loop_
_entity_poly.entity_id
_entity_poly.type
_entity_poly.pdbx_seq_one_letter_code
_entity_poly.pdbx_strand_id
1 'polypeptide(L)'
;AVAEYLADCVDGDHAHVKLKALFVIKTLAFRIPPFCRCAQERIASVQEAAVFTGPPSALFGDEPYRLVREAAEGALEALTGGEFYHEQYRQMSQRIVGFGNYQPAADTV
;
A
#
# COMPACT_ATOMS: atom_id res chain seq x y z
N ALA A 1 3.32 1.03 -17.07
CA ALA A 1 1.97 1.17 -16.44
C ALA A 1 2.12 1.75 -15.01
N VAL A 2 1.03 2.11 -14.30
CA VAL A 2 1.13 2.72 -12.95
C VAL A 2 1.87 1.80 -11.95
N ALA A 3 1.59 0.50 -11.96
CA ALA A 3 2.25 -0.46 -11.08
C ALA A 3 3.76 -0.55 -11.35
N GLU A 4 4.16 -0.52 -12.62
CA GLU A 4 5.57 -0.50 -13.04
C GLU A 4 6.28 0.78 -12.61
N TYR A 5 5.68 1.95 -12.83
CA TYR A 5 6.24 3.22 -12.36
C TYR A 5 6.46 3.21 -10.83
N LEU A 6 5.50 2.67 -10.07
CA LEU A 6 5.63 2.57 -8.63
C LEU A 6 6.72 1.56 -8.21
N ALA A 7 6.88 0.45 -8.94
CA ALA A 7 7.97 -0.49 -8.72
C ALA A 7 9.34 0.18 -8.96
N ASP A 8 9.50 0.93 -10.05
CA ASP A 8 10.73 1.67 -10.35
C ASP A 8 11.05 2.70 -9.24
N CYS A 9 10.02 3.36 -8.69
CA CYS A 9 10.18 4.24 -7.52
C CYS A 9 10.61 3.48 -6.25
N VAL A 10 10.15 2.23 -6.07
CA VAL A 10 10.53 1.38 -4.95
C VAL A 10 11.95 0.86 -5.13
N ASP A 11 12.42 0.63 -6.34
CA ASP A 11 13.78 0.12 -6.61
C ASP A 11 14.86 1.19 -6.44
N GLY A 12 14.56 2.47 -6.69
CA GLY A 12 15.53 3.57 -6.55
C GLY A 12 16.00 3.86 -5.11
N ASP A 13 17.16 4.49 -4.94
CA ASP A 13 17.87 4.56 -3.63
C ASP A 13 17.26 5.48 -2.56
N HIS A 14 16.30 6.32 -2.94
CA HIS A 14 15.80 7.38 -2.06
C HIS A 14 14.72 6.85 -1.11
N ALA A 15 15.06 6.67 0.17
CA ALA A 15 14.15 6.12 1.19
C ALA A 15 12.75 6.78 1.22
N HIS A 16 12.68 8.11 1.08
CA HIS A 16 11.42 8.85 1.10
C HIS A 16 10.56 8.63 -0.16
N VAL A 17 11.19 8.35 -1.32
CA VAL A 17 10.48 7.99 -2.56
C VAL A 17 9.94 6.57 -2.42
N LYS A 18 10.78 5.62 -1.99
CA LYS A 18 10.35 4.23 -1.70
C LYS A 18 9.16 4.23 -0.75
N LEU A 19 9.25 4.96 0.36
CA LEU A 19 8.19 5.03 1.37
C LEU A 19 6.85 5.52 0.80
N LYS A 20 6.86 6.60 0.02
CA LYS A 20 5.64 7.12 -0.62
C LYS A 20 5.06 6.13 -1.63
N ALA A 21 5.91 5.50 -2.44
CA ALA A 21 5.49 4.52 -3.42
C ALA A 21 4.86 3.30 -2.75
N LEU A 22 5.44 2.79 -1.66
CA LEU A 22 4.90 1.67 -0.88
C LEU A 22 3.53 1.98 -0.27
N PHE A 23 3.32 3.19 0.27
CA PHE A 23 2.00 3.62 0.75
C PHE A 23 0.95 3.65 -0.36
N VAL A 24 1.33 4.13 -1.56
CA VAL A 24 0.44 4.12 -2.72
C VAL A 24 0.14 2.69 -3.16
N ILE A 25 1.15 1.82 -3.25
CA ILE A 25 0.97 0.40 -3.60
C ILE A 25 0.00 -0.27 -2.62
N LYS A 26 0.24 -0.15 -1.31
CA LYS A 26 -0.65 -0.70 -0.27
C LYS A 26 -2.09 -0.22 -0.45
N THR A 27 -2.27 1.09 -0.64
CA THR A 27 -3.60 1.70 -0.76
C THR A 27 -4.33 1.25 -2.02
N LEU A 28 -3.65 1.22 -3.16
CA LEU A 28 -4.25 0.83 -4.44
C LEU A 28 -4.47 -0.68 -4.51
N ALA A 29 -3.52 -1.49 -4.02
CA ALA A 29 -3.67 -2.94 -3.94
C ALA A 29 -4.87 -3.32 -3.10
N PHE A 30 -5.12 -2.62 -1.98
CA PHE A 30 -6.31 -2.85 -1.15
C PHE A 30 -7.63 -2.54 -1.87
N ARG A 31 -7.66 -1.51 -2.72
CA ARG A 31 -8.90 -0.94 -3.27
C ARG A 31 -9.22 -1.35 -4.71
N ILE A 32 -8.20 -1.70 -5.49
CA ILE A 32 -8.30 -1.86 -6.94
C ILE A 32 -7.74 -3.24 -7.31
N PRO A 33 -8.57 -4.28 -7.39
CA PRO A 33 -8.13 -5.65 -7.70
C PRO A 33 -7.32 -5.77 -9.01
N PRO A 34 -7.66 -5.06 -10.12
CA PRO A 34 -6.81 -5.05 -11.30
C PRO A 34 -5.39 -4.52 -11.05
N PHE A 35 -5.26 -3.47 -10.24
CA PHE A 35 -3.94 -2.95 -9.86
C PHE A 35 -3.19 -3.95 -8.99
N CYS A 36 -3.85 -4.60 -8.04
CA CYS A 36 -3.24 -5.63 -7.19
C CYS A 36 -2.58 -6.72 -8.03
N ARG A 37 -3.28 -7.26 -9.04
CA ARG A 37 -2.72 -8.25 -9.97
C ARG A 37 -1.49 -7.75 -10.72
N CYS A 38 -1.54 -6.53 -11.26
CA CYS A 38 -0.37 -5.95 -11.94
C CYS A 38 0.81 -5.68 -10.98
N ALA A 39 0.53 -5.30 -9.73
CA ALA A 39 1.56 -5.08 -8.72
C ALA A 39 2.19 -6.39 -8.21
N GLN A 40 1.41 -7.48 -8.16
CA GLN A 40 1.91 -8.82 -7.84
C GLN A 40 2.97 -9.32 -8.85
N GLU A 41 2.88 -8.93 -10.13
CA GLU A 41 3.92 -9.23 -11.13
C GLU A 41 5.27 -8.57 -10.82
N ARG A 42 5.26 -7.51 -9.99
CA ARG A 42 6.45 -6.77 -9.54
C ARG A 42 6.70 -6.92 -8.03
N ILE A 43 6.21 -8.01 -7.43
CA ILE A 43 6.30 -8.23 -5.98
C ILE A 43 7.75 -8.29 -5.47
N ALA A 44 8.70 -8.71 -6.32
CA ALA A 44 10.12 -8.78 -6.00
C ALA A 44 10.68 -7.41 -5.53
N SER A 45 10.35 -6.32 -6.22
CA SER A 45 10.74 -4.95 -5.83
C SER A 45 10.28 -4.60 -4.42
N VAL A 46 9.06 -5.03 -4.05
CA VAL A 46 8.51 -4.80 -2.71
C VAL A 46 9.19 -5.68 -1.66
N GLN A 47 9.54 -6.93 -2.00
CA GLN A 47 10.29 -7.83 -1.13
C GLN A 47 11.71 -7.31 -0.85
N GLU A 48 12.39 -6.78 -1.86
CA GLU A 48 13.70 -6.15 -1.70
C GLU A 48 13.62 -4.90 -0.80
N ALA A 49 12.55 -4.11 -0.91
CA ALA A 49 12.33 -2.98 -0.02
C ALA A 49 12.13 -3.39 1.46
N ALA A 50 11.63 -4.60 1.74
CA ALA A 50 11.47 -5.12 3.11
C ALA A 50 12.82 -5.40 3.80
N VAL A 51 13.89 -5.56 3.04
CA VAL A 51 15.26 -5.71 3.56
C VAL A 51 16.12 -4.47 3.32
N PHE A 52 15.51 -3.34 2.97
CA PHE A 52 16.22 -2.10 2.66
C PHE A 52 17.03 -1.59 3.87
N THR A 53 18.29 -1.26 3.60
CA THR A 53 19.25 -0.82 4.62
C THR A 53 20.26 0.16 4.00
N GLY A 54 20.94 0.93 4.85
CA GLY A 54 21.95 1.89 4.44
C GLY A 54 22.69 2.48 5.63
N PRO A 55 23.68 3.36 5.39
CA PRO A 55 24.39 4.04 6.46
C PRO A 55 23.41 4.90 7.29
N PRO A 56 23.56 4.96 8.62
CA PRO A 56 22.65 5.70 9.48
C PRO A 56 22.61 7.18 9.07
N SER A 57 21.40 7.73 8.98
CA SER A 57 21.19 9.16 8.75
C SER A 57 21.79 9.97 9.90
N ALA A 58 22.46 11.07 9.57
CA ALA A 58 23.07 11.96 10.55
C ALA A 58 22.04 12.57 11.54
N LEU A 59 20.79 12.71 11.11
CA LEU A 59 19.72 13.32 11.92
C LEU A 59 18.74 12.31 12.50
N PHE A 60 18.51 11.19 11.80
CA PHE A 60 17.43 10.25 12.09
C PHE A 60 17.91 8.81 12.33
N GLY A 61 19.22 8.55 12.27
CA GLY A 61 19.77 7.21 12.41
C GLY A 61 19.18 6.23 11.38
N ASP A 62 18.71 5.07 11.84
CA ASP A 62 18.11 4.02 10.98
C ASP A 62 16.64 4.29 10.62
N GLU A 63 16.00 5.32 11.21
CA GLU A 63 14.55 5.55 11.07
C GLU A 63 14.06 5.56 9.61
N PRO A 64 14.71 6.23 8.63
CA PRO A 64 14.23 6.24 7.25
C PRO A 64 14.19 4.84 6.62
N TYR A 65 15.17 3.99 6.93
CA TYR A 65 15.24 2.62 6.41
C TYR A 65 14.24 1.73 7.12
N ARG A 66 14.11 1.86 8.46
CA ARG A 66 13.09 1.16 9.26
C ARG A 66 11.69 1.42 8.72
N LEU A 67 11.35 2.68 8.45
CA LEU A 67 10.03 3.06 7.92
C LEU A 67 9.76 2.45 6.54
N VAL A 68 10.78 2.35 5.67
CA VAL A 68 10.64 1.68 4.37
C VAL A 68 10.36 0.19 4.57
N ARG A 69 11.08 -0.49 5.46
CA ARG A 69 10.85 -1.91 5.74
C ARG A 69 9.45 -2.17 6.27
N GLU A 70 8.99 -1.39 7.23
CA GLU A 70 7.62 -1.48 7.79
C GLU A 70 6.54 -1.19 6.74
N ALA A 71 6.76 -0.20 5.88
CA ALA A 71 5.83 0.09 4.80
C ALA A 71 5.79 -1.03 3.74
N ALA A 72 6.94 -1.66 3.47
CA ALA A 72 7.05 -2.77 2.54
C ALA A 72 6.31 -4.00 3.07
N GLU A 73 6.46 -4.34 4.35
CA GLU A 73 5.69 -5.40 5.00
C GLU A 73 4.18 -5.17 4.84
N GLY A 74 3.71 -3.97 5.16
CA GLY A 74 2.29 -3.63 5.01
C GLY A 74 1.79 -3.61 3.55
N ALA A 75 2.67 -3.38 2.58
CA ALA A 75 2.33 -3.50 1.16
C ALA A 75 2.30 -4.97 0.70
N LEU A 76 3.22 -5.80 1.18
CA LEU A 76 3.24 -7.24 0.91
C LEU A 76 1.97 -7.90 1.45
N GLU A 77 1.57 -7.59 2.68
CA GLU A 77 0.32 -8.08 3.26
C GLU A 77 -0.90 -7.75 2.36
N ALA A 78 -0.96 -6.51 1.86
CA ALA A 78 -2.05 -6.09 0.97
C ALA A 78 -2.02 -6.81 -0.39
N LEU A 79 -0.83 -7.09 -0.93
CA LEU A 79 -0.66 -7.80 -2.20
C LEU A 79 -0.93 -9.31 -2.06
N THR A 80 -0.61 -9.92 -0.92
CA THR A 80 -0.81 -11.37 -0.69
C THR A 80 -2.13 -11.72 -0.01
N GLY A 81 -2.81 -10.73 0.57
CA GLY A 81 -3.99 -10.92 1.41
C GLY A 81 -5.27 -11.41 0.69
N GLY A 82 -5.29 -11.41 -0.64
CA GLY A 82 -6.40 -11.96 -1.44
C GLY A 82 -7.73 -11.19 -1.34
N GLU A 83 -8.81 -11.84 -1.77
CA GLU A 83 -10.16 -11.23 -1.92
C GLU A 83 -10.77 -10.71 -0.61
N PHE A 84 -10.33 -11.24 0.54
CA PHE A 84 -10.83 -10.86 1.87
C PHE A 84 -10.73 -9.35 2.14
N TYR A 85 -9.62 -8.74 1.76
CA TYR A 85 -9.38 -7.32 1.98
C TYR A 85 -10.18 -6.42 1.02
N HIS A 86 -10.44 -6.90 -0.19
CA HIS A 86 -11.27 -6.19 -1.16
C HIS A 86 -12.74 -6.11 -0.70
N GLU A 87 -13.28 -7.18 -0.14
CA GLU A 87 -14.63 -7.21 0.41
C GLU A 87 -14.77 -6.26 1.61
N GLN A 88 -13.79 -6.27 2.52
CA GLN A 88 -13.77 -5.36 3.68
C GLN A 88 -13.77 -3.89 3.25
N TYR A 89 -12.95 -3.52 2.26
CA TYR A 89 -12.96 -2.16 1.73
C TYR A 89 -14.31 -1.79 1.12
N ARG A 90 -14.89 -2.67 0.30
CA ARG A 90 -16.17 -2.42 -0.38
C ARG A 90 -17.29 -2.15 0.62
N GLN A 91 -17.34 -2.90 1.71
CA GLN A 91 -18.30 -2.68 2.80
C GLN A 91 -18.05 -1.36 3.54
N MET A 92 -16.79 -1.00 3.77
CA MET A 92 -16.42 0.25 4.43
C MET A 92 -16.68 1.47 3.53
N SER A 93 -16.36 1.40 2.24
CA SER A 93 -16.56 2.51 1.30
C SER A 93 -18.03 2.85 1.10
N GLN A 94 -18.93 1.86 1.22
CA GLN A 94 -20.38 2.08 1.20
C GLN A 94 -20.88 2.88 2.41
N ARG A 95 -20.15 2.88 3.53
CA ARG A 95 -20.49 3.64 4.74
C ARG A 95 -19.97 5.07 4.71
N ILE A 96 -18.93 5.35 3.93
CA ILE A 96 -18.39 6.70 3.73
C ILE A 96 -19.15 7.35 2.58
N VAL A 97 -20.42 7.66 2.82
CA VAL A 97 -21.19 8.57 1.99
C VAL A 97 -20.94 9.98 2.52
N GLY A 98 -20.51 10.90 1.66
CA GLY A 98 -20.34 12.30 2.05
C GLY A 98 -21.60 12.84 2.74
N PHE A 99 -21.41 13.82 3.63
CA PHE A 99 -22.50 14.48 4.35
C PHE A 99 -23.66 14.82 3.38
N GLY A 100 -24.85 14.28 3.66
CA GLY A 100 -26.07 14.52 2.87
C GLY A 100 -26.60 13.34 2.04
N ASN A 101 -25.83 12.28 1.83
CA ASN A 101 -26.24 11.12 1.00
C ASN A 101 -26.49 9.81 1.79
N TYR A 102 -26.58 9.88 3.13
CA TYR A 102 -26.85 8.71 3.96
C TYR A 102 -28.35 8.36 3.98
N GLN A 103 -28.72 7.26 3.33
CA GLN A 103 -29.99 6.58 3.56
C GLN A 103 -29.71 5.33 4.39
N PRO A 104 -30.22 5.24 5.64
CA PRO A 104 -30.11 4.02 6.43
C PRO A 104 -30.83 2.86 5.71
N ALA A 105 -30.29 1.65 5.84
CA ALA A 105 -30.94 0.45 5.33
C ALA A 105 -32.32 0.26 6.00
N ALA A 106 -33.28 -0.27 5.25
CA ALA A 106 -34.69 -0.36 5.66
C ALA A 106 -34.96 -1.23 6.90
N ASP A 107 -33.96 -1.97 7.39
CA ASP A 107 -34.09 -2.94 8.49
C ASP A 107 -33.83 -2.34 9.89
N THR A 108 -33.81 -1.01 10.03
CA THR A 108 -33.66 -0.33 11.33
C THR A 108 -34.94 0.32 11.86
N VAL A 109 -36.12 -0.27 11.62
CA VAL A 109 -37.38 0.11 12.29
C VAL A 109 -37.99 -1.10 12.99
#